data_AF-A0A7V6H542-F1
#
_entry.id   AF-A0A7V6H542-F1
#
_cell.length_a   1.000
_cell.length_b   1.000
_cell.length_c   1.000
_cell.angle_alpha   90.00
_cell.angle_beta   90.00
_cell.angle_gamma   90.00
#
_symmetry.space_group_name_H-M   'P 1'
#
loop_
_entity.id
_entity.type
_entity.pdbx_description
1 polymer ?
#
loop_
_entity_poly.entity_id
_entity_poly.type
_entity_poly.pdbx_seq_one_letter_code
_entity_poly.pdbx_strand_id
1 'polypeptide(L)'
;MKNKDVLLTLTGRTALLDDYDGVLRVTTLGKLSGKKDSWRLRYSETVTDENEIQNVILTMDKGIVTMASDGPFATDMVFEKGCRFEGVYRTPFGLLDMGIFPTLVKYNINEDGSGEVNLRYQLDIAGQYAAFHKLHIKLQADSKSAD
;
A
#
# COMPACT_ATOMS: atom_id res chain seq x y z
N MET A 1 11.76 16.90 2.77
CA MET A 1 11.92 16.11 4.02
C MET A 1 12.81 14.90 3.77
N LYS A 2 13.69 14.54 4.72
CA LYS A 2 14.57 13.36 4.62
C LYS A 2 14.28 12.39 5.76
N ASN A 3 13.86 11.17 5.44
CA ASN A 3 13.69 10.02 6.35
C ASN A 3 13.07 10.37 7.72
N LYS A 4 11.90 11.02 7.73
CA LYS A 4 11.16 11.32 8.95
C LYS A 4 10.42 10.08 9.44
N ASP A 5 10.49 9.80 10.73
CA ASP A 5 9.72 8.73 11.34
C ASP A 5 8.24 9.13 11.45
N VAL A 6 7.37 8.21 11.07
CA VAL A 6 5.92 8.38 11.04
C VAL A 6 5.24 7.15 11.64
N LEU A 7 4.20 7.38 12.44
CA LEU A 7 3.29 6.32 12.85
C LEU A 7 2.27 6.09 11.74
N LEU A 8 2.15 4.85 11.30
CA LEU A 8 1.23 4.43 10.26
C LEU A 8 0.04 3.69 10.87
N THR A 9 -1.15 4.01 10.41
CA THR A 9 -2.34 3.18 10.61
C THR A 9 -2.87 2.77 9.25
N LEU A 10 -2.70 1.50 8.89
CA LEU A 10 -3.19 0.90 7.67
C LEU A 10 -4.55 0.28 7.95
N THR A 11 -5.54 0.60 7.13
CA THR A 11 -6.87 -0.02 7.15
C THR A 11 -7.17 -0.55 5.76
N GLY A 12 -7.12 -1.87 5.61
CA GLY A 12 -7.51 -2.59 4.41
C GLY A 12 -8.94 -3.11 4.55
N ARG A 13 -9.75 -2.94 3.51
CA ARG A 13 -11.05 -3.61 3.38
C ARG A 13 -11.10 -4.34 2.06
N THR A 14 -11.50 -5.59 2.11
CA THR A 14 -11.68 -6.44 0.92
C THR A 14 -13.14 -6.80 0.83
N ALA A 15 -13.76 -6.50 -0.31
CA ALA A 15 -15.11 -6.94 -0.64
C ALA A 15 -15.02 -8.06 -1.67
N LEU A 16 -15.40 -9.26 -1.24
CA LEU A 16 -15.58 -10.44 -2.11
C LEU A 16 -17.00 -10.46 -2.68
N LEU A 17 -17.23 -11.28 -3.72
CA LEU A 17 -18.54 -11.46 -4.35
C LEU A 17 -19.62 -11.94 -3.36
N ASP A 18 -19.23 -12.71 -2.33
CA ASP A 18 -20.13 -13.41 -1.40
C ASP A 18 -20.12 -12.85 0.04
N ASP A 19 -20.07 -11.52 0.19
CA ASP A 19 -20.46 -10.82 1.43
C ASP A 19 -19.50 -10.86 2.63
N TYR A 20 -18.19 -11.09 2.39
CA TYR A 20 -17.17 -10.89 3.41
C TYR A 20 -16.52 -9.50 3.27
N ASP A 21 -16.84 -8.56 4.16
CA ASP A 21 -16.13 -7.28 4.34
C ASP A 21 -15.06 -7.46 5.43
N GLY A 22 -13.99 -8.16 5.05
CA GLY A 22 -12.84 -8.33 5.93
C GLY A 22 -12.16 -6.98 6.14
N VAL A 23 -12.11 -6.51 7.39
CA VAL A 23 -11.36 -5.31 7.79
C VAL A 23 -10.07 -5.72 8.47
N LEU A 24 -8.94 -5.42 7.84
CA LEU A 24 -7.62 -5.55 8.44
C LEU A 24 -7.16 -4.16 8.90
N ARG A 25 -6.76 -4.04 10.17
CA ARG A 25 -6.11 -2.83 10.68
C ARG A 25 -4.75 -3.17 11.26
N VAL A 26 -3.72 -2.50 10.77
CA VAL A 26 -2.34 -2.64 11.23
C VAL A 26 -1.81 -1.28 11.64
N THR A 27 -1.11 -1.22 12.78
CA THR A 27 -0.38 -0.04 13.21
C THR A 27 1.10 -0.38 13.24
N THR A 28 1.92 0.40 12.55
CA THR A 28 3.36 0.16 12.43
C THR A 28 4.13 1.47 12.29
N LEU A 29 5.44 1.44 12.46
CA LEU A 29 6.31 2.59 12.22
C LEU A 29 6.82 2.57 10.78
N GLY A 30 6.94 3.75 10.19
CA GLY A 30 7.48 3.92 8.85
C GLY A 30 8.45 5.09 8.76
N LYS A 31 9.13 5.17 7.63
CA LYS A 31 10.01 6.27 7.25
C LYS A 31 9.49 6.95 6.00
N LEU A 32 9.19 8.23 6.13
CA LEU A 32 8.72 9.07 5.03
C LEU A 32 9.85 9.98 4.54
N SER A 33 10.01 10.04 3.23
CA SER A 33 10.98 10.90 2.56
C SER A 33 10.37 11.49 1.30
N GLY A 34 10.86 12.65 0.86
CA GLY A 34 10.35 13.27 -0.35
C GLY A 34 10.18 14.77 -0.24
N LYS A 35 9.48 15.32 -1.22
CA LYS A 35 9.16 16.73 -1.37
C LYS A 35 7.75 16.86 -1.96
N LYS A 36 7.24 18.08 -2.00
CA LYS A 36 5.92 18.40 -2.56
C LYS A 36 5.58 17.55 -3.79
N ASP A 37 4.43 16.86 -3.71
CA ASP A 37 3.83 15.95 -4.69
C ASP A 37 4.64 14.69 -5.07
N SER A 38 5.79 14.45 -4.42
CA SER A 38 6.68 13.31 -4.68
C SER A 38 7.19 12.72 -3.35
N TRP A 39 6.55 11.64 -2.92
CA TRP A 39 6.77 11.02 -1.61
C TRP A 39 7.19 9.56 -1.73
N ARG A 40 7.98 9.12 -0.77
CA ARG A 40 8.39 7.73 -0.60
C ARG A 40 8.21 7.32 0.85
N LEU A 41 7.29 6.39 1.08
CA LEU A 41 7.01 5.79 2.37
C LEU A 41 7.61 4.38 2.41
N ARG A 42 8.37 4.07 3.46
CA ARG A 42 8.91 2.74 3.72
C ARG A 42 8.44 2.26 5.08
N TYR A 43 8.01 1.01 5.18
CA TYR A 43 7.61 0.40 6.45
C TYR A 43 7.71 -1.11 6.34
N SER A 44 7.50 -1.80 7.46
CA SER A 44 7.51 -3.26 7.48
C SER A 44 6.20 -3.79 8.06
N GLU A 45 5.74 -4.90 7.49
CA GLU A 45 4.56 -5.65 7.90
C GLU A 45 4.98 -7.03 8.42
N THR A 46 4.24 -7.54 9.41
CA THR A 46 4.36 -8.94 9.84
C THR A 46 3.32 -9.75 9.08
N VAL A 47 3.76 -10.70 8.25
CA VAL A 47 2.89 -11.39 7.28
C VAL A 47 2.34 -12.72 7.81
N THR A 48 3.02 -13.32 8.78
CA THR A 48 2.67 -14.62 9.35
C THR A 48 2.80 -14.60 10.88
N ASP A 49 2.15 -15.55 11.54
CA ASP A 49 2.29 -15.79 12.99
C ASP A 49 3.74 -16.16 13.40
N GLU A 50 4.60 -16.48 12.43
CA GLU A 50 6.01 -16.83 12.61
C GLU A 50 6.95 -15.59 12.65
N ASN A 51 6.39 -14.37 12.68
CA ASN A 51 7.13 -13.10 12.69
C ASN A 51 7.95 -12.83 11.42
N GLU A 52 7.52 -13.33 10.26
CA GLU A 52 8.18 -12.98 9.01
C GLU A 52 7.92 -11.51 8.67
N ILE A 53 9.01 -10.76 8.49
CA ILE A 53 8.99 -9.33 8.20
C ILE A 53 9.05 -9.12 6.69
N GLN A 54 8.05 -8.44 6.15
CA GLN A 54 8.02 -7.97 4.77
C GLN A 54 8.21 -6.46 4.74
N ASN A 55 9.16 -5.98 3.93
CA ASN A 55 9.36 -4.56 3.71
C ASN A 55 8.49 -4.09 2.56
N VAL A 56 7.81 -2.98 2.77
CA VAL A 56 6.93 -2.36 1.79
C VAL A 56 7.40 -0.94 1.50
N ILE A 57 7.46 -0.59 0.22
CA ILE A 57 7.82 0.74 -0.28
C ILE A 57 6.66 1.27 -1.11
N LEU A 58 6.03 2.34 -0.65
CA LEU A 58 5.10 3.13 -1.47
C LEU A 58 5.81 4.35 -2.04
N THR A 59 5.71 4.56 -3.34
CA THR A 59 6.15 5.79 -4.01
C THR A 59 4.94 6.49 -4.59
N MET A 60 4.75 7.76 -4.27
CA MET A 60 3.65 8.60 -4.74
C MET A 60 4.25 9.75 -5.54
N ASP A 61 4.01 9.80 -6.85
CA ASP A 61 4.52 10.86 -7.72
C ASP A 61 3.49 11.20 -8.79
N LYS A 62 3.18 12.49 -8.95
CA LYS A 62 2.31 13.01 -10.03
C LYS A 62 0.96 12.27 -10.16
N GLY A 63 0.35 11.89 -9.04
CA GLY A 63 -0.94 11.21 -9.02
C GLY A 63 -0.88 9.69 -9.27
N ILE A 64 0.31 9.13 -9.47
CA ILE A 64 0.55 7.68 -9.55
C ILE A 64 1.10 7.22 -8.19
N VAL A 65 0.62 6.07 -7.72
CA VAL A 65 1.18 5.39 -6.56
C VAL A 65 1.74 4.05 -7.00
N THR A 66 2.98 3.73 -6.65
CA THR A 66 3.53 2.38 -6.79
C THR A 66 3.77 1.77 -5.43
N MET A 67 3.61 0.46 -5.33
CA MET A 67 3.90 -0.31 -4.13
C MET A 67 4.82 -1.46 -4.53
N ALA A 68 5.94 -1.59 -3.83
CA ALA A 68 6.85 -2.72 -3.97
C ALA A 68 7.00 -3.38 -2.60
N SER A 69 6.84 -4.70 -2.54
CA SER A 69 7.12 -5.50 -1.35
C SER A 69 8.16 -6.58 -1.64
N ASP A 70 8.98 -6.91 -0.66
CA ASP A 70 9.94 -8.03 -0.75
C ASP A 70 9.38 -9.32 -0.11
N GLY A 71 10.21 -10.35 -0.01
CA GLY A 71 9.85 -11.60 0.68
C GLY A 71 9.03 -12.59 -0.16
N PRO A 72 8.44 -13.62 0.47
CA PRO A 72 7.73 -14.70 -0.21
C PRO A 72 6.50 -14.23 -1.00
N PHE A 73 5.91 -13.11 -0.59
CA PHE A 73 4.77 -12.46 -1.25
C PHE A 73 5.22 -11.14 -1.91
N ALA A 74 6.41 -11.14 -2.52
CA ALA A 74 6.91 -9.97 -3.23
C ALA A 74 5.93 -9.56 -4.33
N THR A 75 5.59 -8.27 -4.36
CA THR A 75 4.68 -7.71 -5.34
C THR A 75 5.17 -6.35 -5.80
N ASP A 76 5.02 -6.08 -7.10
CA ASP A 76 5.13 -4.74 -7.67
C ASP A 76 3.76 -4.33 -8.19
N MET A 77 3.15 -3.31 -7.61
CA MET A 77 1.82 -2.81 -8.00
C MET A 77 1.91 -1.36 -8.45
N VAL A 78 1.17 -1.04 -9.51
CA VAL A 78 1.04 0.33 -10.03
C VAL A 78 -0.41 0.77 -9.93
N PHE A 79 -0.64 1.90 -9.28
CA PHE A 79 -1.93 2.52 -9.08
C PHE A 79 -1.97 3.85 -9.82
N GLU A 80 -2.43 3.80 -11.06
CA GLU A 80 -2.83 4.97 -11.84
C GLU A 80 -4.33 4.87 -12.14
N LYS A 81 -5.07 5.92 -11.77
CA LYS A 81 -6.53 5.89 -11.82
C LYS A 81 -7.02 5.67 -13.27
N GLY A 82 -7.81 4.62 -13.47
CA GLY A 82 -8.40 4.29 -14.77
C GLY A 82 -7.47 3.54 -15.72
N CYS A 83 -6.23 3.25 -15.30
CA CYS A 83 -5.27 2.47 -16.08
C CYS A 83 -5.17 1.06 -15.52
N ARG A 84 -5.29 0.04 -16.37
CA ARG A 84 -5.13 -1.36 -15.96
C ARG A 84 -3.66 -1.77 -16.03
N PHE A 85 -3.18 -2.46 -15.00
CA PHE A 85 -1.86 -3.06 -14.96
C PHE A 85 -2.00 -4.56 -14.74
N GLU A 86 -1.38 -5.36 -15.61
CA GLU A 86 -1.40 -6.82 -15.54
C GLU A 86 0.03 -7.34 -15.47
N GLY A 87 0.22 -8.43 -14.73
CA GLY A 87 1.54 -9.02 -14.54
C GLY A 87 1.45 -10.43 -13.97
N VAL A 88 2.58 -11.13 -14.07
CA VAL A 88 2.75 -12.47 -13.50
C VAL A 88 3.47 -12.33 -12.16
N TYR A 89 2.79 -12.70 -11.08
CA TYR A 89 3.32 -12.59 -9.73
C TYR A 89 3.78 -13.94 -9.22
N ARG A 90 4.93 -13.96 -8.54
CA ARG A 90 5.45 -15.18 -7.91
C ARG A 90 5.01 -15.19 -6.45
N THR A 91 4.24 -16.21 -6.11
CA THR A 91 3.84 -16.51 -4.72
C THR A 91 4.50 -17.84 -4.30
N PRO A 92 4.50 -18.19 -3.00
CA PRO A 92 4.97 -19.49 -2.54
C PRO A 92 4.16 -20.66 -3.12
N PHE A 93 2.94 -20.39 -3.59
CA PHE A 93 2.04 -21.37 -4.20
C PHE A 93 2.18 -21.48 -5.72
N GLY A 94 3.05 -20.66 -6.34
CA GLY A 94 3.29 -20.67 -7.79
C GLY A 94 3.19 -19.29 -8.44
N LEU A 95 3.20 -19.30 -9.77
CA LEU A 95 2.97 -18.12 -10.60
C LEU A 95 1.48 -17.84 -10.70
N LEU A 96 1.08 -16.58 -10.60
CA LEU A 96 -0.31 -16.15 -10.63
C LEU A 96 -0.45 -14.91 -11.50
N ASP A 97 -1.33 -14.98 -12.50
CA ASP A 97 -1.67 -13.83 -13.34
C ASP A 97 -2.58 -12.89 -12.55
N MET A 98 -2.12 -11.68 -12.28
CA MET A 98 -2.90 -10.67 -11.57
C MET A 98 -3.11 -9.43 -12.45
N GLY A 99 -4.32 -8.90 -12.39
CA GLY A 99 -4.69 -7.62 -12.99
C GLY A 99 -5.19 -6.65 -11.93
N ILE A 100 -4.67 -5.42 -11.92
CA ILE A 100 -5.10 -4.36 -11.00
C ILE A 100 -5.74 -3.25 -11.82
N PHE A 101 -6.94 -2.84 -11.42
CA PHE A 101 -7.65 -1.70 -11.99
C PHE A 101 -7.98 -0.66 -10.89
N PRO A 102 -7.16 0.38 -10.73
CA PRO A 102 -7.35 1.44 -9.74
C PRO A 102 -8.52 2.37 -10.12
N THR A 103 -9.52 2.44 -9.24
CA THR A 103 -10.71 3.31 -9.39
C THR A 103 -10.58 4.61 -8.59
N LEU A 104 -9.78 4.61 -7.54
CA LEU A 104 -9.42 5.79 -6.75
C LEU A 104 -7.93 5.74 -6.41
N VAL A 105 -7.22 6.82 -6.73
CA VAL A 105 -5.85 7.06 -6.29
C VAL A 105 -5.80 8.49 -5.76
N LYS A 106 -5.65 8.64 -4.44
CA LYS A 106 -5.54 9.94 -3.78
C LYS A 106 -4.52 9.84 -2.67
N TYR A 107 -3.67 10.85 -2.56
CA TYR A 107 -2.80 11.04 -1.41
C TYR A 107 -2.72 12.54 -1.10
N ASN A 108 -2.58 12.86 0.18
CA ASN A 108 -2.30 14.21 0.64
C ASN A 108 -1.37 14.10 1.85
N ILE A 109 -0.15 14.63 1.72
CA ILE A 109 0.89 14.56 2.74
C ILE A 109 1.40 15.97 2.98
N ASN A 110 1.30 16.40 4.23
CA ASN A 110 1.77 17.69 4.71
C ASN A 110 3.29 17.68 4.87
N GLU A 111 3.90 18.87 4.89
CA GLU A 111 5.36 19.00 5.06
C GLU A 111 5.86 18.48 6.41
N ASP A 112 5.00 18.47 7.42
CA ASP A 112 5.30 17.89 8.73
C ASP A 112 5.31 16.35 8.72
N GLY A 113 4.90 15.71 7.62
CA GLY A 113 4.83 14.26 7.46
C GLY A 113 3.50 13.62 7.87
N SER A 114 2.55 14.40 8.41
CA SER A 114 1.17 13.95 8.61
C SER A 114 0.42 13.89 7.27
N GLY A 115 -0.55 13.00 7.15
CA GLY A 115 -1.33 12.89 5.92
C GLY A 115 -2.03 11.56 5.76
N GLU A 116 -2.42 11.28 4.52
CA GLU A 116 -3.08 10.03 4.17
C GLU A 116 -2.89 9.62 2.71
N VAL A 117 -3.03 8.32 2.48
CA VAL A 117 -3.09 7.68 1.16
C VAL A 117 -4.39 6.86 1.11
N ASN A 118 -5.14 7.03 0.04
CA ASN A 118 -6.42 6.39 -0.23
C ASN A 118 -6.39 5.73 -1.62
N LEU A 119 -6.33 4.40 -1.63
CA LEU A 119 -6.38 3.60 -2.84
C LEU A 119 -7.66 2.77 -2.86
N ARG A 120 -8.31 2.70 -4.02
CA ARG A 120 -9.37 1.73 -4.30
C ARG A 120 -9.11 1.09 -5.64
N TYR A 121 -9.19 -0.22 -5.69
CA TYR A 121 -8.87 -0.96 -6.90
C TYR A 121 -9.63 -2.28 -6.94
N GLN A 122 -9.94 -2.69 -8.17
CA GLN A 122 -10.36 -4.05 -8.46
C GLN A 122 -9.11 -4.89 -8.67
N LEU A 123 -9.12 -6.09 -8.11
CA LEU A 123 -8.12 -7.13 -8.32
C LEU A 123 -8.75 -8.26 -9.12
N ASP A 124 -8.06 -8.66 -10.17
CA ASP A 124 -8.38 -9.84 -10.97
C ASP A 124 -7.28 -10.88 -10.80
N ILE A 125 -7.67 -12.14 -10.72
CA ILE A 125 -6.79 -13.30 -10.65
C ILE A 125 -7.15 -14.24 -11.78
N ALA A 126 -6.14 -14.68 -12.56
CA ALA A 126 -6.33 -15.51 -13.74
C ALA A 126 -7.39 -14.94 -14.72
N GLY A 127 -7.40 -13.61 -14.88
CA GLY A 127 -8.33 -12.90 -15.76
C GLY A 127 -9.78 -12.81 -15.27
N GLN A 128 -10.08 -13.26 -14.05
CA GLN A 128 -11.40 -13.16 -13.43
C GLN A 128 -11.40 -12.17 -12.28
N TYR A 129 -12.51 -11.44 -12.10
CA TYR A 129 -12.72 -10.59 -10.94
C TYR A 129 -12.55 -11.41 -9.65
N ALA A 130 -11.59 -11.03 -8.81
CA ALA A 130 -11.35 -11.67 -7.53
C ALA A 130 -11.97 -10.87 -6.39
N ALA A 131 -11.67 -9.56 -6.32
CA ALA A 131 -12.10 -8.72 -5.21
C ALA A 131 -12.04 -7.22 -5.54
N PHE A 132 -12.72 -6.43 -4.71
CA PHE A 132 -12.52 -4.98 -4.64
C PHE A 132 -11.86 -4.60 -3.33
N HIS A 133 -10.75 -3.89 -3.41
CA HIS A 133 -9.97 -3.47 -2.26
C HIS A 133 -10.08 -1.97 -2.01
N LYS A 134 -10.14 -1.61 -0.73
CA LYS A 134 -9.98 -0.24 -0.23
C LYS A 134 -8.81 -0.23 0.75
N LEU A 135 -7.75 0.49 0.43
CA LEU A 135 -6.60 0.68 1.30
C LEU A 135 -6.55 2.16 1.73
N HIS A 136 -6.63 2.38 3.04
CA HIS A 136 -6.41 3.69 3.64
C HIS A 136 -5.19 3.62 4.56
N ILE A 137 -4.21 4.48 4.32
CA ILE A 137 -3.01 4.61 5.15
C ILE A 137 -3.05 6.00 5.75
N LYS A 138 -3.14 6.09 7.07
CA LYS A 138 -2.99 7.35 7.80
C LYS A 138 -1.54 7.48 8.29
N LEU A 139 -0.95 8.63 8.04
CA LEU A 139 0.40 8.99 8.49
C LEU A 139 0.26 10.03 9.61
N GLN A 140 0.90 9.77 10.74
CA GLN A 140 1.05 10.74 11.82
C GLN A 140 2.53 11.02 12.02
N ALA A 141 2.89 12.30 11.99
CA ALA A 141 4.23 12.72 12.32
C ALA A 141 4.51 12.36 13.79
N ASP A 142 5.65 11.74 14.07
CA ASP A 142 6.08 11.59 15.45
C ASP A 142 6.35 12.98 16.04
N SER A 143 5.74 13.27 17.19
CA SER A 143 5.91 14.53 17.90
C SER A 143 7.21 14.59 18.72
N LYS A 144 8.03 13.53 18.70
CA LYS A 144 9.34 13.50 19.37
C LYS A 144 10.51 13.68 18.39
N SER A 145 10.84 14.93 18.10
CA SER A 145 12.22 15.35 17.78
C SER A 145 12.33 16.87 17.92
N ALA A 146 12.08 17.34 19.13
CA ALA A 146 12.52 18.64 19.62
C ALA A 146 13.04 18.41 21.04
N ASP A 147 14.31 18.05 21.12
CA ASP A 147 15.21 18.32 22.25
C ASP A 147 16.65 18.31 21.71
#